data_AF-A0A674JSE9-F1
#
_entry.id   AF-A0A674JSE9-F1
#
_cell.length_a   1.000
_cell.length_b   1.000
_cell.length_c   1.000
_cell.angle_alpha   90.00
_cell.angle_beta   90.00
_cell.angle_gamma   90.00
#
_symmetry.space_group_name_H-M   'P 1'
#
loop_
_entity.id
_entity.type
_entity.pdbx_description
1 polymer ?
#
loop_
_entity_poly.entity_id
_entity_poly.type
_entity_poly.pdbx_seq_one_letter_code
_entity_poly.pdbx_strand_id
1 'polypeptide(L)'
;MLLLVFPSANIDALLILTFMVILLIEVTGFCLFGRGCNTVYHYNVMSSGEIVYCGQVFEKSPLQVKNFGIWDLTTAGAVTQCYCDTGARQRARAHSIQIMKIEEIAASKCRRPAVKQFHDLKIKFPLPHRVLRRQHKPRFITKRPNTFF
;
A
#
# COMPACT_ATOMS: atom_id res chain seq x y z
N MET A 1 -39.13 -1.07 2.99
CA MET A 1 -39.65 -1.36 1.63
C MET A 1 -39.84 -0.04 0.91
N LEU A 2 -38.81 0.47 0.25
CA LEU A 2 -38.90 1.58 -0.70
C LEU A 2 -38.04 1.20 -1.91
N LEU A 3 -38.68 1.15 -3.07
CA LEU A 3 -38.13 0.72 -4.35
C LEU A 3 -37.12 1.74 -4.89
N LEU A 4 -35.90 1.31 -5.19
CA LEU A 4 -34.99 2.03 -6.09
C LEU A 4 -35.34 1.64 -7.53
N VAL A 5 -35.97 2.57 -8.25
CA VAL A 5 -36.14 2.50 -9.70
C VAL A 5 -34.90 3.14 -10.34
N PHE A 6 -34.10 2.34 -11.04
CA PHE A 6 -33.05 2.84 -11.94
C PHE A 6 -33.54 2.71 -13.39
N PRO A 7 -33.49 3.78 -14.22
CA PRO A 7 -33.80 3.67 -15.63
C PRO A 7 -32.64 3.00 -16.37
N SER A 8 -33.00 1.99 -17.15
CA SER A 8 -32.18 1.21 -18.07
C SER A 8 -31.43 2.08 -19.09
N ALA A 9 -30.11 1.90 -19.20
CA ALA A 9 -29.41 1.76 -20.48
C ALA A 9 -27.95 1.30 -20.31
N ASN A 10 -27.72 0.01 -20.59
CA ASN A 10 -26.58 -0.58 -21.28
C ASN A 10 -25.10 -0.32 -20.84
N ILE A 11 -24.46 -1.44 -20.42
CA ILE A 11 -23.02 -1.81 -20.43
C ILE A 11 -22.29 -1.94 -19.07
N ASP A 12 -22.87 -1.51 -17.94
CA ASP A 12 -22.10 -1.51 -16.67
C ASP A 12 -22.28 -2.74 -15.75
N ALA A 13 -22.96 -3.80 -16.21
CA ALA A 13 -23.21 -4.99 -15.40
C ALA A 13 -21.92 -5.76 -15.02
N LEU A 14 -20.87 -5.68 -15.84
CA LEU A 14 -19.57 -6.32 -15.53
C LEU A 14 -18.72 -5.50 -14.54
N LEU A 15 -18.90 -4.17 -14.51
CA LEU A 15 -18.21 -3.29 -13.57
C LEU A 15 -18.83 -3.36 -12.18
N ILE A 16 -20.15 -3.54 -12.12
CA ILE A 16 -20.90 -3.70 -10.87
C ILE A 16 -20.64 -5.08 -10.24
N LEU A 17 -20.48 -6.14 -11.05
CA LEU A 17 -20.09 -7.45 -10.53
C LEU A 17 -18.65 -7.47 -10.00
N THR A 18 -17.72 -6.73 -10.63
CA THR A 18 -16.34 -6.60 -10.12
C THR A 18 -16.26 -5.73 -8.86
N PHE A 19 -17.12 -4.71 -8.73
CA PHE A 19 -17.26 -3.95 -7.48
C PHE A 19 -17.91 -4.76 -6.35
N MET A 20 -18.87 -5.64 -6.67
CA MET A 20 -19.49 -6.54 -5.68
C MET A 20 -18.54 -7.65 -5.20
N VAL A 21 -17.58 -8.11 -6.02
CA VAL A 21 -16.53 -9.02 -5.55
C VAL A 21 -15.58 -8.35 -4.55
N ILE A 22 -15.42 -7.03 -4.60
CA ILE A 22 -14.62 -6.27 -3.61
C ILE A 22 -15.42 -6.07 -2.31
N LEU A 23 -16.74 -5.88 -2.37
CA LEU A 23 -17.58 -5.69 -1.17
C LEU A 23 -17.90 -7.01 -0.43
N LEU A 24 -17.79 -8.18 -1.09
CA LEU A 24 -18.03 -9.49 -0.45
C LEU A 24 -16.79 -10.08 0.26
N ILE A 25 -15.62 -9.43 0.16
CA ILE A 25 -14.36 -9.84 0.82
C ILE A 25 -14.21 -9.24 2.23
N GLU A 26 -15.18 -8.45 2.72
CA GLU A 26 -15.11 -7.91 4.10
C GLU A 26 -15.72 -8.81 5.18
N VAL A 27 -16.36 -9.95 4.84
CA VAL A 27 -16.92 -10.87 5.86
C VAL A 27 -16.06 -12.11 6.10
N THR A 28 -15.15 -12.47 5.20
CA THR A 28 -14.25 -13.63 5.41
C THR A 28 -12.84 -13.29 4.95
N GLY A 29 -11.94 -13.21 5.93
CA GLY A 29 -10.56 -12.83 5.69
C GLY A 29 -9.78 -13.79 4.78
N PHE A 30 -8.67 -13.21 4.30
CA PHE A 30 -7.43 -13.88 3.91
C PHE A 30 -7.27 -14.30 2.44
N CYS A 31 -6.14 -13.83 1.88
CA CYS A 31 -5.45 -14.26 0.66
C CYS A 31 -5.98 -13.79 -0.70
N LEU A 32 -5.64 -12.54 -1.05
CA LEU A 32 -5.09 -12.18 -2.38
C LEU A 32 -4.28 -10.87 -2.27
N PHE A 33 -3.25 -10.84 -1.41
CA PHE A 33 -2.23 -9.77 -1.46
C PHE A 33 -1.18 -10.08 -2.53
N GLY A 34 -1.67 -10.35 -3.75
CA GLY A 34 -0.88 -10.51 -4.96
C GLY A 34 -1.15 -9.32 -5.87
N ARG A 35 -0.44 -8.21 -5.60
CA ARG A 35 -0.49 -6.91 -6.32
C ARG A 35 -1.75 -6.05 -6.09
N GLY A 36 -1.57 -4.89 -5.46
CA GLY A 36 -2.22 -3.68 -5.97
C GLY A 36 -3.25 -2.94 -5.11
N CYS A 37 -3.40 -3.17 -3.81
CA CYS A 37 -4.18 -2.24 -2.98
C CYS A 37 -3.34 -1.01 -2.59
N ASN A 38 -3.08 -0.15 -3.57
CA ASN A 38 -2.42 1.16 -3.38
C ASN A 38 -3.44 2.31 -3.27
N THR A 39 -4.69 2.01 -2.94
CA THR A 39 -5.78 2.99 -3.00
C THR A 39 -6.33 3.24 -1.60
N VAL A 40 -6.28 4.50 -1.17
CA VAL A 40 -6.89 4.96 0.08
C VAL A 40 -8.24 5.58 -0.28
N TYR A 41 -9.29 5.20 0.44
CA TYR A 41 -10.63 5.75 0.26
C TYR A 41 -10.96 6.69 1.41
N HIS A 42 -11.61 7.80 1.09
CA HIS A 42 -12.18 8.69 2.08
C HIS A 42 -13.69 8.43 2.16
N TYR A 43 -14.17 8.14 3.35
CA TYR A 43 -15.58 7.95 3.64
C TYR A 43 -16.09 9.15 4.45
N ASN A 44 -17.26 9.68 4.11
CA ASN A 44 -17.97 10.66 4.91
C ASN A 44 -19.21 10.01 5.52
N VAL A 45 -19.29 9.93 6.84
CA VAL A 45 -20.42 9.35 7.57
C VAL A 45 -21.22 10.47 8.19
N MET A 46 -22.53 10.49 7.91
CA MET A 46 -23.48 11.39 8.57
C MET A 46 -23.66 10.97 10.03
N SER A 47 -24.12 11.87 10.91
CA SER A 47 -24.45 11.55 12.31
C SER A 47 -25.49 10.43 12.47
N SER A 48 -26.28 10.13 11.43
CA SER A 48 -27.21 8.99 11.35
C SER A 48 -26.57 7.64 11.03
N GLY A 49 -25.26 7.58 10.76
CA GLY A 49 -24.53 6.35 10.41
C GLY A 49 -24.55 5.99 8.93
N GLU A 50 -25.17 6.82 8.08
CA GLU A 50 -25.20 6.61 6.63
C GLU A 50 -23.93 7.13 5.96
N ILE A 51 -23.39 6.36 5.01
CA ILE A 51 -22.24 6.76 4.18
C ILE A 51 -22.76 7.66 3.07
N VAL A 52 -22.41 8.95 3.12
CA VAL A 52 -22.85 9.96 2.15
C VAL A 52 -21.94 9.97 0.92
N TYR A 53 -20.66 9.66 1.11
CA TYR A 53 -19.66 9.69 0.05
C TYR A 53 -18.56 8.67 0.28
N CYS A 54 -18.19 7.97 -0.78
CA CYS A 54 -17.00 7.14 -0.86
C CYS A 54 -16.26 7.50 -2.14
N GLY A 55 -15.03 8.00 -2.00
CA GLY A 55 -14.19 8.39 -3.12
C GLY A 55 -12.75 7.96 -2.90
N GLN A 56 -12.10 7.54 -3.98
CA GLN A 56 -10.66 7.27 -3.96
C GLN A 56 -9.88 8.56 -3.81
N VAL A 57 -8.94 8.59 -2.87
CA VAL A 57 -8.03 9.71 -2.67
C VAL A 57 -6.76 9.47 -3.47
N PHE A 58 -6.47 10.41 -4.37
CA PHE A 58 -5.21 10.44 -5.09
C PHE A 58 -4.18 11.28 -4.34
N GLU A 59 -2.92 10.84 -4.39
CA GLU A 59 -1.82 11.54 -3.75
C GLU A 59 -1.52 12.85 -4.48
N LYS A 60 -1.36 13.95 -3.73
CA LYS A 60 -1.13 15.29 -4.30
C LYS A 60 0.23 15.43 -4.98
N SER A 61 1.25 14.71 -4.49
CA SER A 61 2.62 14.75 -5.03
C SER A 61 3.28 13.37 -4.98
N PRO A 62 3.01 12.50 -5.98
CA PRO A 62 3.50 11.11 -5.99
C PRO A 62 4.99 10.97 -6.35
N LEU A 63 5.63 12.04 -6.84
CA LEU A 63 7.03 12.03 -7.28
C LEU A 63 8.01 12.45 -6.18
N GLN A 64 7.51 13.01 -5.08
CA GLN A 64 8.33 13.49 -3.98
C GLN A 64 8.30 12.48 -2.84
N VAL A 65 9.47 12.23 -2.25
CA VAL A 65 9.55 11.34 -1.11
C VAL A 65 9.17 12.08 0.17
N LYS A 66 8.34 11.43 0.98
CA LYS A 66 7.75 11.99 2.19
C LYS A 66 8.00 11.07 3.38
N ASN A 67 7.79 11.62 4.57
CA ASN A 67 7.90 10.88 5.82
C ASN A 67 6.54 10.74 6.46
N PHE A 68 5.99 9.52 6.55
CA PHE A 68 4.75 9.23 7.28
C PHE A 68 5.01 8.51 8.61
N GLY A 69 6.23 8.64 9.14
CA GLY A 69 6.81 7.73 10.15
C GLY A 69 7.49 6.50 9.51
N ILE A 70 7.27 6.29 8.22
CA ILE A 70 7.98 5.41 7.30
C ILE A 70 8.31 6.25 6.05
N TRP A 71 9.44 5.99 5.40
CA TRP A 71 9.93 6.74 4.23
C TRP A 71 9.31 6.17 2.95
N ASP A 72 8.37 6.88 2.34
CA ASP A 72 7.64 6.43 1.14
C ASP A 72 7.13 7.63 0.30
N LEU A 73 6.73 7.38 -0.95
CA LEU A 73 6.20 8.36 -1.92
C LEU A 73 4.71 8.65 -1.72
N THR A 74 3.95 7.66 -1.22
CA THR A 74 2.48 7.74 -1.15
C THR A 74 1.97 7.34 0.23
N THR A 75 0.83 7.91 0.61
CA THR A 75 0.11 7.51 1.84
C THR A 75 -0.29 6.04 1.82
N ALA A 76 -0.77 5.52 0.68
CA ALA A 76 -1.16 4.13 0.53
C ALA A 76 0.03 3.15 0.65
N GLY A 77 1.17 3.51 0.06
CA GLY A 77 2.42 2.75 0.19
C GLY A 77 2.88 2.68 1.65
N ALA A 78 2.87 3.81 2.35
CA ALA A 78 3.27 3.89 3.75
C ALA A 78 2.38 3.00 4.65
N VAL A 79 1.07 2.98 4.39
CA VAL A 79 0.12 2.10 5.08
C VAL A 79 0.39 0.62 4.78
N THR A 80 0.62 0.28 3.51
CA THR A 80 0.95 -1.08 3.10
C THR A 80 2.22 -1.56 3.81
N GLN A 81 3.23 -0.71 3.88
CA GLN A 81 4.46 -1.03 4.59
C GLN A 81 4.24 -1.16 6.10
N CYS A 82 3.37 -0.35 6.70
CA CYS A 82 2.98 -0.46 8.10
C CYS A 82 2.34 -1.84 8.41
N TYR A 83 1.41 -2.30 7.56
CA TYR A 83 0.82 -3.63 7.68
C TYR A 83 1.87 -4.74 7.59
N CYS A 84 2.78 -4.66 6.62
CA CYS A 84 3.87 -5.61 6.45
C CYS A 84 4.84 -5.63 7.66
N ASP A 85 5.24 -4.47 8.18
CA ASP A 85 6.19 -4.36 9.30
C ASP A 85 5.56 -4.88 10.61
N THR A 86 4.29 -4.56 10.86
CA THR A 86 3.56 -5.04 12.04
C THR A 86 3.32 -6.56 11.96
N GLY A 87 2.97 -7.07 10.78
CA GLY A 87 2.84 -8.50 10.54
C GLY A 87 4.17 -9.25 10.67
N ALA A 88 5.27 -8.67 10.18
CA ALA A 88 6.60 -9.29 10.27
C ALA A 88 7.16 -9.30 11.70
N ARG A 89 7.03 -8.19 12.44
CA ARG A 89 7.62 -8.05 13.78
C ARG A 89 6.75 -8.66 14.87
N GLN A 90 5.44 -8.47 14.78
CA GLN A 90 4.51 -8.77 15.86
C GLN A 90 3.49 -9.84 15.48
N ARG A 91 3.53 -10.37 14.23
CA ARG A 91 2.57 -11.35 13.71
C ARG A 91 1.11 -10.88 13.80
N ALA A 92 0.91 -9.56 13.86
CA ALA A 92 -0.42 -8.97 13.87
C ALA A 92 -1.06 -9.11 12.49
N ARG A 93 -2.35 -9.49 12.48
CA ARG A 93 -3.14 -9.63 11.25
C ARG A 93 -3.84 -8.31 10.96
N ALA A 94 -4.20 -8.06 9.69
CA ALA A 94 -4.80 -6.79 9.29
C ALA A 94 -6.04 -6.40 10.11
N HIS A 95 -6.92 -7.35 10.45
CA HIS A 95 -8.11 -7.11 11.28
C HIS A 95 -7.82 -6.67 12.72
N SER A 96 -6.59 -6.92 13.21
CA SER A 96 -6.18 -6.53 14.57
C SER A 96 -5.48 -5.16 14.62
N ILE A 97 -5.19 -4.56 13.47
CA ILE A 97 -4.44 -3.31 13.36
C ILE A 97 -5.43 -2.20 13.04
N GLN A 98 -5.48 -1.17 13.90
CA GLN A 98 -6.31 0.02 13.69
C GLN A 98 -5.42 1.23 13.40
N ILE A 99 -5.64 1.87 12.25
CA ILE A 99 -4.91 3.08 11.85
C ILE A 99 -5.76 4.29 12.23
N MET A 100 -5.30 5.09 13.20
CA MET A 100 -6.06 6.25 13.69
C MET A 100 -5.80 7.52 12.88
N LYS A 101 -4.54 7.79 12.54
CA LYS A 101 -4.14 8.99 11.81
C LYS A 101 -2.87 8.73 10.99
N ILE A 102 -2.84 9.27 9.79
CA ILE A 102 -1.67 9.31 8.92
C ILE A 102 -1.40 10.78 8.61
N GLU A 103 -0.16 11.23 8.80
CA GLU A 103 0.23 12.60 8.56
C GLU A 103 1.66 12.63 8.00
N GLU A 104 1.91 13.58 7.10
CA GLU A 104 3.26 13.87 6.61
C GLU A 104 4.06 14.63 7.68
N ILE A 105 5.25 14.13 7.99
CA ILE A 105 6.13 14.63 9.03
C ILE A 105 7.29 15.35 8.37
N ALA A 106 7.55 16.59 8.78
CA ALA A 106 8.76 17.30 8.34
C ALA A 106 10.04 16.57 8.80
N ALA A 107 11.11 16.63 7.99
CA ALA A 107 12.37 15.90 8.25
C ALA A 107 12.98 16.17 9.64
N SER A 108 12.82 17.37 10.18
CA SER A 108 13.30 17.75 11.52
C SER A 108 12.53 17.08 12.66
N LYS A 109 11.25 16.74 12.44
CA LYS A 109 10.34 16.17 13.45
C LYS A 109 10.35 14.64 13.46
N CYS A 110 11.03 13.98 12.52
CA CYS A 110 11.14 12.53 12.50
C CYS A 110 11.87 12.02 13.75
N ARG A 111 11.35 10.97 14.40
CA ARG A 111 11.96 10.41 15.64
C ARG A 111 12.74 9.13 15.40
N ARG A 112 12.35 8.31 14.42
CA ARG A 112 12.92 6.98 14.17
C ARG A 112 14.32 7.07 13.53
N PRO A 113 15.36 6.41 14.09
CA PRO A 113 16.73 6.49 13.55
C PRO A 113 16.83 5.89 12.13
N ALA A 114 16.07 4.83 11.85
CA ALA A 114 16.03 4.19 10.53
C ALA A 114 15.50 5.10 9.41
N VAL A 115 14.73 6.14 9.76
CA VAL A 115 14.24 7.15 8.81
C VAL A 115 15.25 8.30 8.72
N LYS A 116 15.76 8.76 9.87
CA LYS A 116 16.74 9.85 9.96
C LYS A 116 18.02 9.61 9.16
N GLN A 117 18.49 8.36 9.06
CA GLN A 117 19.70 8.02 8.29
C GLN A 117 19.63 8.39 6.80
N PHE A 118 18.42 8.60 6.26
CA PHE A 118 18.21 8.96 4.86
C PHE A 118 18.09 10.47 4.62
N HIS A 119 18.24 11.31 5.65
CA HIS A 119 18.02 12.77 5.56
C HIS A 119 19.24 13.56 5.05
N ASP A 120 20.25 12.89 4.52
CA ASP A 120 21.50 13.52 4.08
C ASP A 120 21.50 13.83 2.57
N LEU A 121 21.73 15.10 2.22
CA LEU A 121 21.78 15.55 0.81
C LEU A 121 22.93 14.92 0.00
N LYS A 122 24.00 14.46 0.68
CA LYS A 122 25.17 13.86 0.06
C LYS A 122 25.26 12.35 0.30
N ILE A 123 24.12 11.70 0.57
CA ILE A 123 24.08 10.27 0.82
C ILE A 123 24.60 9.48 -0.39
N LYS A 124 25.54 8.57 -0.13
CA LYS A 124 26.13 7.66 -1.12
C LYS A 124 26.32 6.31 -0.47
N PHE A 125 25.88 5.25 -1.13
CA PHE A 125 26.07 3.89 -0.66
C PHE A 125 26.56 3.00 -1.81
N PRO A 126 27.64 2.23 -1.63
CA PRO A 126 27.95 1.14 -2.53
C PRO A 126 26.96 -0.01 -2.30
N LEU A 127 26.74 -0.84 -3.33
CA LEU A 127 26.01 -2.10 -3.19
C LEU A 127 27.03 -3.25 -3.14
N PRO A 128 27.49 -3.68 -1.95
CA PRO A 128 28.66 -4.54 -1.80
C PRO A 128 28.46 -5.96 -2.35
N HIS A 129 27.23 -6.50 -2.27
CA HIS A 129 26.93 -7.85 -2.71
C HIS A 129 25.64 -7.86 -3.53
N ARG A 130 25.75 -8.12 -4.83
CA ARG A 130 24.61 -8.17 -5.75
C ARG A 130 24.30 -9.62 -6.12
N VAL A 131 23.26 -10.18 -5.50
CA VAL A 131 22.79 -11.54 -5.80
C VAL A 131 22.15 -11.60 -7.17
N LEU A 132 22.61 -12.54 -8.02
CA LEU A 132 21.95 -12.84 -9.28
C LEU A 132 20.56 -13.43 -9.02
N ARG A 133 19.51 -12.68 -9.37
CA ARG A 133 18.11 -13.15 -9.21
C ARG A 133 17.70 -14.17 -10.27
N ARG A 134 18.29 -14.10 -11.48
CA ARG A 134 18.00 -15.01 -12.60
C ARG A 134 18.84 -16.29 -12.50
N GLN A 135 18.60 -17.09 -11.48
CA GLN A 135 19.35 -18.33 -11.24
C GLN A 135 19.00 -19.45 -12.23
N HIS A 136 17.79 -19.42 -12.80
CA HIS A 136 17.27 -20.50 -13.65
C HIS A 136 17.37 -20.19 -15.15
N LYS A 137 18.04 -19.10 -15.53
CA LYS A 137 18.18 -18.66 -16.93
C LYS A 137 19.58 -18.07 -17.15
N PRO A 138 20.58 -18.88 -17.56
CA PRO A 138 20.53 -20.32 -17.79
C PRO A 138 20.53 -21.13 -16.47
N ARG A 139 19.89 -22.30 -16.46
CA ARG A 139 19.85 -23.19 -15.28
C ARG A 139 21.19 -23.87 -15.00
N PHE A 140 21.93 -24.19 -16.06
CA PHE A 140 23.26 -24.79 -15.98
C PHE A 140 24.23 -23.91 -16.75
N ILE A 141 25.37 -23.59 -16.12
CA ILE A 141 26.41 -22.75 -16.69
C ILE A 141 27.76 -23.23 -16.17
N THR A 142 28.81 -23.09 -16.98
CA THR A 142 30.17 -23.52 -16.63
C THR A 142 30.91 -22.50 -15.78
N LYS A 143 30.53 -21.22 -15.84
CA LYS A 143 31.14 -20.12 -15.10
C LYS A 143 30.34 -19.81 -13.84
N ARG A 144 31.04 -19.61 -12.71
CA ARG A 144 30.41 -19.18 -11.45
C ARG A 144 29.89 -17.73 -11.57
N PRO A 145 28.74 -17.40 -10.97
CA PRO A 145 28.21 -16.04 -10.99
C PRO A 145 29.12 -15.10 -10.20
N ASN A 146 29.38 -13.90 -10.75
CA ASN A 146 30.05 -12.82 -10.03
C ASN A 146 29.01 -11.98 -9.26
N THR A 147 29.34 -11.58 -8.04
CA THR A 147 28.49 -10.79 -7.13
C THR A 147 29.05 -9.41 -6.80
N PHE A 148 30.28 -9.11 -7.25
CA PHE A 148 30.96 -7.83 -7.06
C PHE A 148 31.04 -7.08 -8.40
N PHE A 149 30.52 -5.84 -8.45
CA PHE A 149 30.39 -5.01 -9.65
C PHE A 149 30.80 -3.58 -9.36
#